data_AF-A0A564QA05-F1
#
_entry.id   AF-A0A564QA05-F1
#
_cell.length_a   1.000
_cell.length_b   1.000
_cell.length_c   1.000
_cell.angle_alpha   90.00
_cell.angle_beta   90.00
_cell.angle_gamma   90.00
#
_symmetry.space_group_name_H-M   'P 1'
#
loop_
_entity.id
_entity.type
_entity.pdbx_description
1 polymer ?
#
loop_
_entity_poly.entity_id
_entity_poly.type
_entity_poly.pdbx_seq_one_letter_code
_entity_poly.pdbx_strand_id
1 'polypeptide(L)'
;MKRIYPVAIILVLSIILVSGCMDKGVGISPGDTVSVNYIGSLDDGTVFDTSYEDVAKENDIYTPGRPYEPLSFEVGAGQMIKGFDDGVIGMKVGETKTVVIPPEDAYGERNPEMATVLPRVLEIPLVETFNKTLEMPLQEFNMNFGEGHEVGERLLIPESEIYVKVDELSNTTATISYDLEEGDTFSISTWNETVVGSDEDEVTVQHELSVGDEVTLPQQPWISIVTEVSATNATLRAEEIIEPEIQTPFGTASVSMNETNITIDYNHRLAGETLTFEITVVSINSSINR
;
A
#
# COMPACT_ATOMS: atom_id res chain seq x y z
N MET A 1 -71.48 -13.29 -45.62
CA MET A 1 -71.20 -11.88 -45.97
C MET A 1 -69.94 -11.89 -46.85
N LYS A 2 -70.05 -11.84 -48.21
CA LYS A 2 -69.76 -10.68 -49.12
C LYS A 2 -68.42 -9.99 -48.78
N ARG A 3 -67.37 -9.79 -49.60
CA ARG A 3 -66.95 -9.85 -51.05
C ARG A 3 -65.38 -9.93 -51.03
N ILE A 4 -64.59 -10.68 -51.82
CA ILE A 4 -64.13 -10.59 -53.25
C ILE A 4 -63.25 -9.36 -53.65
N TYR A 5 -61.92 -9.63 -53.79
CA TYR A 5 -60.78 -9.18 -54.69
C TYR A 5 -60.33 -7.70 -54.83
N PRO A 6 -59.11 -7.34 -55.38
CA PRO A 6 -57.88 -8.09 -55.77
C PRO A 6 -56.50 -7.45 -55.37
N VAL A 7 -55.41 -8.20 -55.64
CA VAL A 7 -54.04 -7.83 -56.12
C VAL A 7 -53.44 -6.44 -55.79
N ALA A 8 -52.28 -6.44 -55.12
CA ALA A 8 -51.13 -5.59 -55.48
C ALA A 8 -49.83 -6.22 -54.97
N ILE A 9 -49.09 -6.86 -55.89
CA ILE A 9 -47.66 -7.11 -55.76
C ILE A 9 -46.99 -5.73 -55.89
N ILE A 10 -46.44 -5.19 -54.80
CA ILE A 10 -45.58 -4.02 -54.86
C ILE A 10 -44.15 -4.51 -54.65
N LEU A 11 -43.43 -4.57 -55.76
CA LEU A 11 -41.99 -4.73 -55.84
C LEU A 11 -41.37 -3.36 -55.53
N VAL A 12 -41.06 -3.08 -54.27
CA VAL A 12 -40.25 -1.91 -53.90
C VAL A 12 -38.79 -2.33 -53.89
N LEU A 13 -38.16 -2.21 -55.05
CA LEU A 13 -36.71 -2.05 -55.13
C LEU A 13 -36.38 -0.70 -54.47
N SER A 14 -35.84 -0.74 -53.26
CA SER A 14 -35.14 0.40 -52.67
C SER A 14 -33.94 -0.15 -51.92
N ILE A 15 -32.95 -0.54 -52.72
CA ILE A 15 -31.56 -0.57 -52.30
C ILE A 15 -31.19 0.88 -52.01
N ILE A 16 -31.33 1.28 -50.75
CA ILE A 16 -30.45 2.29 -50.20
C ILE A 16 -29.48 1.52 -49.33
N LEU A 17 -28.46 0.96 -50.00
CA LEU A 17 -27.16 0.83 -49.38
C LEU A 17 -26.72 2.25 -49.04
N VAL A 18 -27.09 2.74 -47.85
CA VAL A 18 -26.20 3.68 -47.18
C VAL A 18 -25.01 2.81 -46.78
N SER A 19 -24.13 2.59 -47.75
CA SER A 19 -22.73 2.39 -47.47
C SER A 19 -22.29 3.71 -46.85
N GLY A 20 -22.62 3.90 -45.57
CA GLY A 20 -21.75 4.64 -44.70
C GLY A 20 -20.43 3.91 -44.88
N CYS A 21 -19.47 4.55 -45.55
CA CYS A 21 -18.09 4.17 -45.37
C CYS A 21 -17.89 4.14 -43.85
N MET A 22 -18.00 2.96 -43.25
CA MET A 22 -17.10 2.59 -42.16
C MET A 22 -15.74 2.76 -42.80
N ASP A 23 -15.23 3.98 -42.67
CA ASP A 23 -13.84 4.28 -42.93
C ASP A 23 -13.09 3.18 -42.19
N LYS A 24 -12.47 2.26 -42.95
CA LYS A 24 -11.67 1.19 -42.37
C LYS A 24 -10.39 1.87 -41.92
N GLY A 25 -10.53 2.67 -40.86
CA GLY A 25 -9.57 3.63 -40.38
C GLY A 25 -8.21 2.98 -40.23
N VAL A 26 -7.19 3.80 -40.42
CA VAL A 26 -5.81 3.46 -40.10
C VAL A 26 -5.79 2.94 -38.66
N GLY A 27 -5.24 1.74 -38.47
CA GLY A 27 -5.12 1.15 -37.14
C GLY A 27 -4.12 1.93 -36.29
N ILE A 28 -4.29 1.85 -34.97
CA ILE A 28 -3.42 2.50 -33.98
C ILE A 28 -1.95 2.17 -34.27
N SER A 29 -1.11 3.21 -34.28
CA SER A 29 0.35 3.10 -34.37
C SER A 29 1.01 3.78 -33.16
N PRO A 30 2.25 3.41 -32.79
CA PRO A 30 3.00 4.13 -31.76
C PRO A 30 3.07 5.63 -32.03
N GLY A 31 2.89 6.43 -30.98
CA GLY A 31 2.79 7.89 -31.01
C GLY A 31 1.37 8.42 -31.23
N ASP A 32 0.41 7.60 -31.66
CA ASP A 32 -0.98 8.05 -31.76
C ASP A 32 -1.56 8.29 -30.35
N THR A 33 -2.34 9.36 -30.19
CA THR A 33 -3.15 9.56 -28.98
C THR A 33 -4.48 8.86 -29.18
N VAL A 34 -4.84 7.98 -28.26
CA VAL A 34 -6.08 7.20 -28.34
C VAL A 34 -6.98 7.52 -27.17
N SER A 35 -8.25 7.16 -27.32
CA SER A 35 -9.22 7.11 -26.23
C SER A 35 -9.91 5.74 -26.29
N VAL A 36 -9.92 5.02 -25.17
CA VAL A 36 -10.44 3.65 -25.09
C VAL A 36 -11.34 3.48 -23.89
N ASN A 37 -12.41 2.71 -24.04
CA ASN A 37 -13.09 2.13 -22.91
C ASN A 37 -12.50 0.76 -22.60
N TYR A 38 -12.55 0.34 -21.33
CA TYR A 38 -12.00 -0.94 -20.92
C TYR A 38 -12.70 -1.56 -19.72
N ILE A 39 -12.59 -2.89 -19.64
CA ILE A 39 -12.85 -3.68 -18.44
C ILE A 39 -11.58 -4.51 -18.19
N GLY A 40 -10.96 -4.35 -17.03
CA GLY A 40 -9.82 -5.15 -16.57
C GLY A 40 -10.27 -6.18 -15.54
N SER A 41 -9.94 -7.45 -15.78
CA SER A 41 -10.29 -8.58 -14.92
C SER A 41 -9.13 -9.55 -14.71
N LEU A 42 -9.20 -10.31 -13.61
CA LEU A 42 -8.34 -11.46 -13.35
C LEU A 42 -8.83 -12.71 -14.10
N ASP A 43 -8.04 -13.78 -14.09
CA ASP A 43 -8.36 -15.06 -14.73
C ASP A 43 -9.61 -15.74 -14.15
N ASP A 44 -9.95 -15.46 -12.90
CA ASP A 44 -11.17 -15.94 -12.25
C ASP A 44 -12.43 -15.12 -12.61
N GLY A 45 -12.26 -14.05 -13.40
CA GLY A 45 -13.32 -13.14 -13.83
C GLY A 45 -13.54 -11.94 -12.90
N THR A 46 -12.79 -11.81 -11.80
CA THR A 46 -12.89 -10.68 -10.89
C THR A 46 -12.48 -9.39 -11.60
N VAL A 47 -13.41 -8.43 -11.73
CA VAL A 47 -13.12 -7.11 -12.30
C VAL A 47 -12.36 -6.25 -11.29
N PHE A 48 -11.19 -5.75 -11.65
CA PHE A 48 -10.35 -4.93 -10.76
C PHE A 48 -10.32 -3.44 -11.14
N ASP A 49 -10.65 -3.10 -12.38
CA ASP A 49 -10.77 -1.72 -12.86
C ASP A 49 -11.60 -1.64 -14.14
N THR A 50 -12.23 -0.48 -14.39
CA THR A 50 -13.02 -0.25 -15.60
C THR A 50 -13.26 1.25 -15.85
N SER A 51 -13.44 1.62 -17.12
CA SER A 51 -13.96 2.94 -17.50
C SER A 51 -15.49 3.05 -17.45
N TYR A 52 -16.21 1.95 -17.20
CA TYR A 52 -17.68 1.93 -17.20
C TYR A 52 -18.26 2.01 -15.78
N GLU A 53 -19.09 3.02 -15.51
CA GLU A 53 -19.67 3.25 -14.18
C GLU A 53 -20.60 2.12 -13.72
N ASP A 54 -21.42 1.59 -14.62
CA ASP A 54 -22.33 0.49 -14.38
C ASP A 54 -21.58 -0.80 -14.02
N VAL A 55 -20.55 -1.15 -14.80
CA VAL A 55 -19.67 -2.30 -14.50
C VAL A 55 -19.00 -2.12 -13.14
N ALA A 56 -18.54 -0.92 -12.81
CA ALA A 56 -17.92 -0.65 -11.51
C ALA A 56 -18.89 -0.84 -10.34
N LYS A 57 -20.16 -0.44 -10.50
CA LYS A 57 -21.22 -0.65 -9.50
C LYS A 57 -21.62 -2.11 -9.37
N GLU A 58 -21.71 -2.84 -10.48
CA GLU A 58 -22.05 -4.26 -10.49
C GLU A 58 -20.98 -5.15 -9.84
N ASN A 59 -19.73 -4.68 -9.80
CA ASN A 59 -18.58 -5.39 -9.24
C ASN A 59 -18.06 -4.77 -7.92
N ASP A 60 -18.85 -3.90 -7.27
CA ASP A 60 -18.51 -3.29 -5.97
C ASP A 60 -17.16 -2.52 -5.94
N ILE A 61 -16.70 -2.01 -7.09
CA ILE A 61 -15.48 -1.18 -7.22
C ILE A 61 -15.79 0.28 -7.58
N TYR A 62 -17.03 0.71 -7.35
CA TYR A 62 -17.46 2.08 -7.62
C TYR A 62 -16.77 3.09 -6.68
N THR A 63 -16.16 4.13 -7.25
CA THR A 63 -15.54 5.24 -6.53
C THR A 63 -16.34 6.52 -6.73
N PRO A 64 -17.00 7.07 -5.69
CA PRO A 64 -17.74 8.32 -5.79
C PRO A 64 -16.86 9.46 -6.31
N GLY A 65 -17.35 10.18 -7.32
CA GLY A 65 -16.65 11.34 -7.90
C GLY A 65 -15.60 11.00 -8.98
N ARG A 66 -15.32 9.72 -9.25
CA ARG A 66 -14.53 9.32 -10.43
C ARG A 66 -15.37 9.53 -11.70
N PRO A 67 -14.84 10.19 -12.75
CA PRO A 67 -15.63 10.54 -13.93
C PRO A 67 -15.92 9.39 -14.92
N TYR A 68 -15.61 8.11 -14.63
CA TYR A 68 -15.90 6.91 -15.48
C TYR A 68 -16.01 7.20 -16.99
N GLU A 69 -14.93 7.75 -17.53
CA GLU A 69 -14.82 8.21 -18.91
C GLU A 69 -13.74 7.39 -19.65
N PRO A 70 -13.78 7.36 -20.99
CA PRO A 70 -12.74 6.72 -21.79
C PRO A 70 -11.32 7.18 -21.40
N LEU A 71 -10.43 6.22 -21.20
CA LEU A 71 -9.03 6.45 -20.88
C LEU A 71 -8.29 6.97 -22.10
N SER A 72 -7.60 8.11 -21.98
CA SER A 72 -6.80 8.69 -23.05
C SER A 72 -5.31 8.69 -22.74
N PHE A 73 -4.51 8.23 -23.71
CA PHE A 73 -3.06 8.12 -23.60
C PHE A 73 -2.39 8.10 -24.97
N GLU A 74 -1.08 8.35 -24.99
CA GLU A 74 -0.23 8.20 -26.16
C GLU A 74 0.37 6.79 -26.22
N VAL A 75 0.13 6.08 -27.31
CA VAL A 75 0.52 4.67 -27.47
C VAL A 75 2.03 4.55 -27.58
N GLY A 76 2.65 3.75 -26.71
CA GLY A 76 4.10 3.52 -26.71
C GLY A 76 4.90 4.59 -25.96
N ALA A 77 4.23 5.54 -25.30
CA ALA A 77 4.88 6.52 -24.43
C ALA A 77 5.19 5.97 -23.02
N GLY A 78 4.76 4.73 -22.69
CA GLY A 78 4.98 4.12 -21.38
C GLY A 78 4.07 4.68 -20.29
N GLN A 79 2.92 5.24 -20.68
CA GLN A 79 1.90 5.73 -19.74
C GLN A 79 1.02 4.60 -19.18
N MET A 80 1.00 3.46 -19.86
CA MET A 80 0.28 2.25 -19.46
C MET A 80 1.25 1.10 -19.23
N ILE A 81 0.76 0.03 -18.60
CA ILE A 81 1.48 -1.24 -18.56
C ILE A 81 1.78 -1.73 -19.99
N LYS A 82 2.94 -2.35 -20.16
CA LYS A 82 3.50 -2.68 -21.48
C LYS A 82 2.52 -3.49 -22.33
N GLY A 83 1.89 -4.52 -21.78
CA GLY A 83 0.95 -5.36 -22.52
C GLY A 83 -0.33 -4.64 -22.96
N PHE A 84 -0.75 -3.59 -22.24
CA PHE A 84 -1.92 -2.79 -22.62
C PHE A 84 -1.55 -1.87 -23.79
N ASP A 85 -0.39 -1.19 -23.70
CA ASP A 85 0.17 -0.36 -24.77
C ASP A 85 0.38 -1.18 -26.06
N ASP A 86 0.99 -2.36 -25.96
CA ASP A 86 1.20 -3.26 -27.10
C ASP A 86 -0.13 -3.84 -27.63
N GLY A 87 -1.08 -4.11 -26.73
CA GLY A 87 -2.34 -4.77 -27.02
C GLY A 87 -3.27 -4.00 -27.96
N VAL A 88 -3.23 -2.66 -27.89
CA VAL A 88 -4.07 -1.76 -28.70
C VAL A 88 -3.53 -1.52 -30.11
N ILE A 89 -2.27 -1.85 -30.38
CA ILE A 89 -1.64 -1.60 -31.69
C ILE A 89 -2.43 -2.32 -32.80
N GLY A 90 -2.70 -1.59 -33.87
CA GLY A 90 -3.44 -2.09 -35.04
C GLY A 90 -4.96 -2.11 -34.89
N MET A 91 -5.51 -1.92 -33.68
CA MET A 91 -6.95 -1.79 -33.49
C MET A 91 -7.50 -0.54 -34.18
N LYS A 92 -8.77 -0.56 -34.54
CA LYS A 92 -9.46 0.55 -35.22
C LYS A 92 -10.55 1.15 -34.34
N VAL A 93 -10.96 2.38 -34.66
CA VAL A 93 -12.12 3.01 -34.00
C VAL A 93 -13.35 2.11 -34.07
N GLY A 94 -13.98 1.88 -32.93
CA GLY A 94 -15.14 1.00 -32.75
C GLY A 94 -14.80 -0.49 -32.63
N GLU A 95 -13.53 -0.89 -32.72
CA GLU A 95 -13.11 -2.27 -32.50
C GLU A 95 -13.01 -2.58 -31.00
N THR A 96 -13.51 -3.76 -30.62
CA THR A 96 -13.33 -4.35 -29.30
C THR A 96 -12.40 -5.57 -29.39
N LYS A 97 -11.43 -5.66 -28.49
CA LYS A 97 -10.46 -6.76 -28.44
C LYS A 97 -10.19 -7.16 -26.99
N THR A 98 -10.09 -8.46 -26.77
CA THR A 98 -9.60 -9.02 -25.51
C THR A 98 -8.09 -9.19 -25.58
N VAL A 99 -7.37 -8.64 -24.60
CA VAL A 99 -5.91 -8.73 -24.46
C VAL A 99 -5.61 -9.42 -23.15
N VAL A 100 -4.85 -10.51 -23.20
CA VAL A 100 -4.36 -11.23 -22.01
C VAL A 100 -2.91 -10.83 -21.82
N ILE A 101 -2.58 -10.28 -20.65
CA ILE A 101 -1.30 -9.67 -20.32
C ILE A 101 -0.67 -10.47 -19.16
N PRO A 102 0.44 -11.18 -19.40
CA PRO A 102 1.13 -11.90 -18.33
C PRO A 102 1.84 -10.92 -17.37
N PRO A 103 2.20 -11.36 -16.15
CA PRO A 103 2.76 -10.50 -15.12
C PRO A 103 3.95 -9.65 -15.59
N GLU A 104 4.87 -10.21 -16.37
CA GLU A 104 6.07 -9.53 -16.89
C GLU A 104 5.77 -8.33 -17.80
N ASP A 105 4.60 -8.32 -18.45
CA ASP A 105 4.12 -7.22 -19.29
C ASP A 105 3.08 -6.33 -18.55
N ALA A 106 2.72 -6.69 -17.31
CA ALA A 106 1.81 -5.96 -16.43
C ALA A 106 2.58 -5.31 -15.27
N TYR A 107 2.39 -5.80 -14.03
CA TYR A 107 2.96 -5.24 -12.81
C TYR A 107 4.16 -6.03 -12.27
N GLY A 108 4.72 -6.92 -13.08
CA GLY A 108 5.83 -7.79 -12.74
C GLY A 108 5.43 -9.02 -11.92
N GLU A 109 6.40 -9.91 -11.73
CA GLU A 109 6.28 -11.04 -10.82
C GLU A 109 6.27 -10.59 -9.36
N ARG A 110 5.57 -11.35 -8.52
CA ARG A 110 5.60 -11.10 -7.08
C ARG A 110 6.99 -11.39 -6.53
N ASN A 111 7.60 -10.41 -5.87
CA ASN A 111 8.87 -10.57 -5.20
C ASN A 111 8.66 -11.02 -3.74
N PRO A 112 9.02 -12.26 -3.35
CA PRO A 112 8.84 -12.73 -1.98
C PRO A 112 9.68 -11.94 -0.96
N GLU A 113 10.78 -11.29 -1.38
CA GLU A 113 11.61 -10.46 -0.50
C GLU A 113 10.95 -9.11 -0.15
N MET A 114 9.90 -8.72 -0.90
CA MET A 114 9.08 -7.54 -0.60
C MET A 114 7.92 -7.85 0.34
N ALA A 115 7.78 -9.10 0.78
CA ALA A 115 6.77 -9.52 1.75
C ALA A 115 7.44 -10.00 3.05
N THR A 116 7.02 -9.43 4.17
CA THR A 116 7.47 -9.83 5.51
C THR A 116 6.33 -10.52 6.24
N VAL A 117 6.61 -11.71 6.79
CA VAL A 117 5.67 -12.45 7.63
C VAL A 117 6.10 -12.31 9.08
N LEU A 118 5.21 -11.76 9.89
CA LEU A 118 5.37 -11.57 11.32
C LEU A 118 4.37 -12.46 12.07
N PRO A 119 4.71 -12.95 13.27
CA PRO A 119 3.76 -13.71 14.07
C PRO A 119 2.64 -12.78 14.56
N ARG A 120 1.41 -13.29 14.58
CA ARG A 120 0.25 -12.57 15.12
C ARG A 120 0.27 -12.51 16.65
N VAL A 121 0.95 -13.47 17.27
CA VAL A 121 1.14 -13.56 18.71
C VAL A 121 2.63 -13.38 19.01
N LEU A 122 2.94 -12.41 19.86
CA LEU A 122 4.29 -12.12 20.32
C LEU A 122 4.38 -12.39 21.81
N GLU A 123 5.48 -13.01 22.24
CA GLU A 123 5.86 -13.02 23.65
C GLU A 123 6.96 -11.98 23.84
N ILE A 124 6.72 -11.04 24.74
CA ILE A 124 7.71 -10.05 25.16
C ILE A 124 8.12 -10.31 26.60
N PRO A 125 9.40 -10.12 26.97
CA PRO A 125 9.80 -10.19 28.37
C PRO A 125 9.12 -9.07 29.16
N LEU A 126 8.76 -9.33 30.41
CA LEU A 126 8.27 -8.32 31.35
C LEU A 126 9.42 -7.61 32.06
N VAL A 127 10.63 -8.16 31.99
CA VAL A 127 11.82 -7.60 32.63
C VAL A 127 12.90 -7.49 31.58
N GLU A 128 13.44 -6.29 31.39
CA GLU A 128 14.51 -6.00 30.46
C GLU A 128 15.66 -5.30 31.17
N THR A 129 16.88 -5.60 30.72
CA THR A 129 18.10 -4.93 31.20
C THR A 129 18.78 -4.25 30.03
N PHE A 130 19.17 -2.99 30.22
CA PHE A 130 19.90 -2.21 29.22
C PHE A 130 21.09 -1.49 29.85
N ASN A 131 22.07 -1.13 29.01
CA ASN A 131 23.25 -0.40 29.43
C ASN A 131 22.85 0.97 29.99
N LYS A 132 23.30 1.28 31.20
CA LYS A 132 23.07 2.55 31.87
C LYS A 132 23.73 3.71 31.13
N THR A 133 24.81 3.44 30.40
CA THR A 133 25.59 4.45 29.67
C THR A 133 25.40 4.31 28.15
N LEU A 134 25.19 5.43 27.48
CA LEU A 134 25.06 5.56 26.04
C LEU A 134 26.12 6.52 25.50
N GLU A 135 26.88 6.07 24.51
CA GLU A 135 27.79 6.92 23.73
C GLU A 135 27.18 7.22 22.36
N MET A 136 27.19 8.48 21.96
CA MET A 136 26.66 8.94 20.67
C MET A 136 27.55 10.01 20.03
N PRO A 137 27.46 10.23 18.71
CA PRO A 137 28.12 11.36 18.06
C PRO A 137 27.67 12.70 18.66
N LEU A 138 28.60 13.65 18.82
CA LEU A 138 28.30 14.97 19.38
C LEU A 138 27.21 15.71 18.60
N GLN A 139 27.17 15.51 17.28
CA GLN A 139 26.12 16.08 16.44
C GLN A 139 24.73 15.57 16.82
N GLU A 140 24.60 14.27 17.10
CA GLU A 140 23.34 13.66 17.53
C GLU A 140 22.94 14.15 18.92
N PHE A 141 23.89 14.18 19.86
CA PHE A 141 23.68 14.78 21.16
C PHE A 141 23.16 16.22 21.06
N ASN A 142 23.81 17.05 20.24
CA ASN A 142 23.39 18.46 20.05
C ASN A 142 22.02 18.59 19.37
N MET A 143 21.64 17.64 18.50
CA MET A 143 20.29 17.62 17.91
C MET A 143 19.21 17.29 18.95
N ASN A 144 19.51 16.40 19.89
CA ASN A 144 18.58 15.99 20.94
C ASN A 144 18.50 17.00 22.09
N PHE A 145 19.64 17.47 22.60
CA PHE A 145 19.70 18.26 23.83
C PHE A 145 20.00 19.74 23.61
N GLY A 146 20.59 20.11 22.46
CA GLY A 146 21.10 21.45 22.18
C GLY A 146 22.62 21.56 22.38
N GLU A 147 23.17 22.73 22.07
CA GLU A 147 24.61 23.01 22.25
C GLU A 147 24.91 23.71 23.59
N GLY A 148 26.16 23.59 24.05
CA GLY A 148 26.66 24.36 25.20
C GLY A 148 26.56 23.66 26.55
N HIS A 149 26.27 22.37 26.56
CA HIS A 149 26.23 21.55 27.77
C HIS A 149 27.63 21.26 28.33
N GLU A 150 27.68 20.99 29.65
CA GLU A 150 28.92 20.68 30.37
C GLU A 150 28.88 19.29 31.02
N VAL A 151 30.05 18.68 31.23
CA VAL A 151 30.16 17.40 31.95
C VAL A 151 29.61 17.54 33.38
N GLY A 152 28.80 16.58 33.79
CA GLY A 152 28.10 16.52 35.06
C GLY A 152 26.71 17.15 35.04
N GLU A 153 26.30 17.79 33.94
CA GLU A 153 24.97 18.36 33.77
C GLU A 153 23.90 17.26 33.71
N ARG A 154 22.73 17.55 34.29
CA ARG A 154 21.57 16.66 34.29
C ARG A 154 20.54 17.20 33.29
N LEU A 155 20.22 16.39 32.29
CA LEU A 155 19.39 16.78 31.15
C LEU A 155 18.13 15.91 31.09
N LEU A 156 17.01 16.49 30.68
CA LEU A 156 15.79 15.75 30.39
C LEU A 156 15.86 15.22 28.96
N ILE A 157 15.59 13.93 28.73
CA ILE A 157 15.42 13.40 27.38
C ILE A 157 14.14 14.03 26.79
N PRO A 158 14.21 14.66 25.60
CA PRO A 158 13.07 15.31 24.98
C PRO A 158 11.85 14.39 24.88
N GLU A 159 10.66 14.95 25.12
CA GLU A 159 9.38 14.22 25.05
C GLU A 159 9.26 13.02 25.99
N SER A 160 10.10 12.94 27.03
CA SER A 160 10.07 11.87 28.04
C SER A 160 10.07 12.44 29.47
N GLU A 161 9.96 11.54 30.45
CA GLU A 161 10.12 11.82 31.89
C GLU A 161 11.52 11.43 32.42
N ILE A 162 12.41 10.97 31.55
CA ILE A 162 13.70 10.40 31.91
C ILE A 162 14.79 11.47 31.92
N TYR A 163 15.60 11.47 32.97
CA TYR A 163 16.79 12.30 33.04
C TYR A 163 18.06 11.48 32.77
N VAL A 164 19.03 12.14 32.18
CA VAL A 164 20.37 11.62 31.93
C VAL A 164 21.42 12.58 32.50
N LYS A 165 22.58 12.06 32.83
CA LYS A 165 23.75 12.83 33.24
C LYS A 165 24.79 12.80 32.14
N VAL A 166 25.41 13.95 31.86
CA VAL A 166 26.54 14.03 30.94
C VAL A 166 27.80 13.53 31.64
N ASP A 167 28.34 12.40 31.20
CA ASP A 167 29.54 11.80 31.80
C ASP A 167 30.82 12.28 31.11
N GLU A 168 30.82 12.33 29.77
CA GLU A 168 31.95 12.78 28.99
C GLU A 168 31.49 13.57 27.75
N LEU A 169 32.25 14.61 27.40
CA LEU A 169 32.08 15.37 26.16
C LEU A 169 33.42 15.55 25.47
N SER A 170 33.50 15.10 24.22
CA SER A 170 34.64 15.32 23.33
C SER A 170 34.25 16.24 22.18
N ASN A 171 35.15 16.42 21.20
CA ASN A 171 34.84 17.16 19.98
C ASN A 171 34.04 16.33 18.96
N THR A 172 33.89 15.01 19.17
CA THR A 172 33.23 14.09 18.24
C THR A 172 32.12 13.27 18.85
N THR A 173 32.13 13.06 20.17
CA THR A 173 31.24 12.16 20.89
C THR A 173 30.79 12.75 22.22
N ALA A 174 29.63 12.30 22.68
CA ALA A 174 29.09 12.55 24.00
C ALA A 174 28.72 11.22 24.64
N THR A 175 29.04 11.07 25.92
CA THR A 175 28.67 9.93 26.75
C THR A 175 27.73 10.41 27.84
N ILE A 176 26.55 9.78 27.92
CA ILE A 176 25.53 10.09 28.91
C ILE A 176 25.13 8.82 29.67
N SER A 177 24.72 8.96 30.92
CA SER A 177 24.16 7.87 31.71
C SER A 177 22.74 8.18 32.16
N TYR A 178 21.88 7.16 32.18
CA TYR A 178 20.54 7.29 32.73
C TYR A 178 20.59 7.56 34.24
N ASP A 179 19.94 8.64 34.66
CA ASP A 179 19.78 9.00 36.06
C ASP A 179 18.46 8.39 36.58
N LEU A 180 18.45 7.05 36.64
CA LEU A 180 17.34 6.22 37.06
C LEU A 180 17.71 5.45 38.33
N GLU A 181 16.84 5.50 39.33
CA GLU A 181 16.97 4.80 40.61
C GLU A 181 15.88 3.72 40.76
N GLU A 182 16.14 2.70 41.59
CA GLU A 182 15.16 1.65 41.88
C GLU A 182 13.85 2.26 42.42
N GLY A 183 12.73 1.90 41.81
CA GLY A 183 11.39 2.42 42.12
C GLY A 183 10.96 3.62 41.26
N ASP A 184 11.84 4.18 40.42
CA ASP A 184 11.43 5.18 39.44
C ASP A 184 10.46 4.56 38.42
N THR A 185 9.47 5.36 38.01
CA THR A 185 8.49 4.96 37.00
C THR A 185 8.45 5.97 35.87
N PHE A 186 8.37 5.50 34.62
CA PHE A 186 8.31 6.36 33.44
C PHE A 186 7.55 5.67 32.31
N SER A 187 7.23 6.41 31.25
CA SER A 187 6.65 5.86 30.03
C SER A 187 7.28 6.51 28.80
N ILE A 188 8.02 5.71 28.03
CA ILE A 188 8.62 6.11 26.74
C ILE A 188 7.88 5.49 25.55
N SER A 189 6.96 4.57 25.82
CA SER A 189 6.25 3.77 24.83
C SER A 189 4.78 3.62 25.25
N THR A 190 4.11 2.55 24.83
CA THR A 190 2.68 2.32 25.08
C THR A 190 2.34 1.78 26.47
N TRP A 191 3.33 1.53 27.32
CA TRP A 191 3.12 1.08 28.70
C TRP A 191 4.02 1.86 29.67
N ASN A 192 3.70 1.74 30.95
CA ASN A 192 4.55 2.27 32.03
C ASN A 192 5.63 1.24 32.37
N GLU A 193 6.79 1.74 32.77
CA GLU A 193 7.93 0.93 33.20
C GLU A 193 8.33 1.34 34.62
N THR A 194 8.75 0.36 35.42
CA THR A 194 9.27 0.54 36.77
C THR A 194 10.71 0.04 36.83
N VAL A 195 11.64 0.86 37.33
CA VAL A 195 13.02 0.41 37.56
C VAL A 195 13.06 -0.55 38.74
N VAL A 196 13.49 -1.79 38.51
CA VAL A 196 13.59 -2.84 39.54
C VAL A 196 15.03 -3.19 39.91
N GLY A 197 16.00 -2.61 39.20
CA GLY A 197 17.41 -2.67 39.55
C GLY A 197 18.22 -1.64 38.77
N SER A 198 19.24 -1.06 39.39
CA SER A 198 20.23 -0.24 38.70
C SER A 198 21.58 -0.35 39.41
N ASP A 199 22.62 -0.66 38.64
CA ASP A 199 24.00 -0.65 39.13
C ASP A 199 24.86 0.38 38.37
N GLU A 200 26.18 0.20 38.35
CA GLU A 200 27.11 1.11 37.67
C GLU A 200 27.05 0.96 36.14
N ASP A 201 26.70 -0.22 35.63
CA ASP A 201 26.78 -0.57 34.21
C ASP A 201 25.41 -0.69 33.56
N GLU A 202 24.39 -1.17 34.29
CA GLU A 202 23.10 -1.57 33.74
C GLU A 202 21.90 -1.03 34.55
N VAL A 203 20.75 -0.92 33.87
CA VAL A 203 19.43 -0.64 34.45
C VAL A 203 18.49 -1.77 34.06
N THR A 204 17.78 -2.32 35.04
CA THR A 204 16.74 -3.32 34.85
C THR A 204 15.38 -2.70 35.12
N VAL A 205 14.47 -2.82 34.14
CA VAL A 205 13.11 -2.31 34.20
C VAL A 205 12.10 -3.44 34.12
N GLN A 206 10.95 -3.24 34.73
CA GLN A 206 9.78 -4.09 34.64
C GLN A 206 8.66 -3.37 33.89
N HIS A 207 8.11 -4.03 32.87
CA HIS A 207 6.99 -3.53 32.09
C HIS A 207 5.68 -3.74 32.87
N GLU A 208 4.94 -2.66 33.09
CA GLU A 208 3.65 -2.69 33.78
C GLU A 208 2.54 -2.95 32.75
N LEU A 209 2.30 -4.23 32.46
CA LEU A 209 1.28 -4.69 31.52
C LEU A 209 0.20 -5.51 32.21
N SER A 210 -1.06 -5.27 31.84
CA SER A 210 -2.23 -6.00 32.30
C SER A 210 -2.97 -6.63 31.13
N VAL A 211 -3.61 -7.77 31.37
CA VAL A 211 -4.48 -8.41 30.38
C VAL A 211 -5.59 -7.45 29.96
N GLY A 212 -5.72 -7.22 28.65
CA GLY A 212 -6.66 -6.29 28.06
C GLY A 212 -6.07 -4.93 27.66
N ASP A 213 -4.81 -4.64 28.00
CA ASP A 213 -4.16 -3.40 27.58
C ASP A 213 -3.94 -3.37 26.05
N GLU A 214 -4.15 -2.19 25.47
CA GLU A 214 -3.85 -1.89 24.07
C GLU A 214 -2.42 -1.40 23.93
N VAL A 215 -1.65 -2.05 23.06
CA VAL A 215 -0.21 -1.85 22.88
C VAL A 215 0.09 -1.59 21.41
N THR A 216 0.89 -0.56 21.12
CA THR A 216 1.38 -0.28 19.77
C THR A 216 2.89 -0.37 19.79
N LEU A 217 3.44 -1.45 19.23
CA LEU A 217 4.88 -1.64 19.18
C LEU A 217 5.51 -0.69 18.15
N PRO A 218 6.76 -0.24 18.38
CA PRO A 218 7.48 0.58 17.42
C PRO A 218 7.51 -0.06 16.03
N GLN A 219 7.30 0.76 14.99
CA GLN A 219 7.27 0.34 13.58
C GLN A 219 6.14 -0.63 13.21
N GLN A 220 5.21 -0.94 14.13
CA GLN A 220 4.03 -1.73 13.82
C GLN A 220 2.82 -0.82 13.58
N PRO A 221 2.14 -0.97 12.43
CA PRO A 221 0.99 -0.14 12.07
C PRO A 221 -0.33 -0.62 12.70
N TRP A 222 -0.30 -1.62 13.58
CA TRP A 222 -1.48 -2.18 14.24
C TRP A 222 -1.39 -2.10 15.76
N ILE A 223 -2.56 -2.16 16.39
CA ILE A 223 -2.71 -2.32 17.83
C ILE A 223 -2.65 -3.81 18.17
N SER A 224 -2.01 -4.14 19.28
CA SER A 224 -2.01 -5.48 19.88
C SER A 224 -2.67 -5.42 21.25
N ILE A 225 -3.37 -6.49 21.63
CA ILE A 225 -3.95 -6.66 22.97
C ILE A 225 -3.09 -7.59 23.79
N VAL A 226 -2.82 -7.25 25.04
CA VAL A 226 -2.23 -8.18 26.01
C VAL A 226 -3.25 -9.27 26.34
N THR A 227 -2.98 -10.52 25.95
CA THR A 227 -3.88 -11.65 26.20
C THR A 227 -3.51 -12.46 27.42
N GLU A 228 -2.24 -12.46 27.80
CA GLU A 228 -1.73 -13.18 28.98
C GLU A 228 -0.55 -12.41 29.57
N VAL A 229 -0.44 -12.43 30.90
CA VAL A 229 0.71 -11.90 31.64
C VAL A 229 1.13 -12.98 32.62
N SER A 230 2.38 -13.42 32.49
CA SER A 230 3.01 -14.40 33.39
C SER A 230 3.96 -13.71 34.36
N ALA A 231 4.78 -14.48 35.09
CA ALA A 231 5.79 -13.91 35.96
C ALA A 231 6.98 -13.29 35.21
N THR A 232 7.22 -13.69 33.96
CA THR A 232 8.42 -13.30 33.20
C THR A 232 8.13 -12.69 31.84
N ASN A 233 7.00 -13.02 31.22
CA ASN A 233 6.62 -12.59 29.88
C ASN A 233 5.16 -12.11 29.81
N ALA A 234 4.86 -11.24 28.87
CA ALA A 234 3.50 -10.93 28.41
C ALA A 234 3.30 -11.43 26.99
N THR A 235 2.09 -11.92 26.72
CA THR A 235 1.66 -12.37 25.39
C THR A 235 0.79 -11.30 24.78
N LEU A 236 1.25 -10.75 23.66
CA LEU A 236 0.54 -9.75 22.86
C LEU A 236 -0.05 -10.42 21.62
N ARG A 237 -1.28 -10.04 21.27
CA ARG A 237 -1.92 -10.49 20.03
C ARG A 237 -2.34 -9.30 19.20
N ALA A 238 -1.89 -9.24 17.95
CA ALA A 238 -2.31 -8.20 17.02
C ALA A 238 -3.80 -8.28 16.71
N GLU A 239 -4.47 -7.13 16.82
CA GLU A 239 -5.85 -6.95 16.40
C GLU A 239 -5.97 -7.00 14.88
N GLU A 240 -7.18 -7.30 14.43
CA GLU A 240 -7.46 -7.38 13.00
C GLU A 240 -7.34 -6.00 12.37
N ILE A 241 -6.53 -5.92 11.30
CA ILE A 241 -6.45 -4.71 10.50
C ILE A 241 -7.64 -4.68 9.55
N ILE A 242 -8.45 -3.64 9.68
CA ILE A 242 -9.65 -3.42 8.87
C ILE A 242 -9.27 -2.88 7.48
N GLU A 243 -8.14 -2.16 7.36
CA GLU A 243 -7.68 -1.57 6.11
C GLU A 243 -6.57 -2.42 5.44
N PRO A 244 -6.82 -3.01 4.27
CA PRO A 244 -5.87 -3.92 3.63
C PRO A 244 -4.64 -3.21 3.06
N GLU A 245 -4.61 -1.88 3.03
CA GLU A 245 -3.48 -1.08 2.54
C GLU A 245 -3.13 0.00 3.57
N ILE A 246 -1.84 0.10 3.91
CA ILE A 246 -1.31 1.07 4.86
C ILE A 246 -0.26 1.97 4.18
N GLN A 247 -0.16 3.21 4.64
CA GLN A 247 0.93 4.11 4.25
C GLN A 247 2.11 3.94 5.21
N THR A 248 3.29 3.71 4.66
CA THR A 248 4.54 3.59 5.42
C THR A 248 5.57 4.60 4.91
N PRO A 249 6.65 4.87 5.65
CA PRO A 249 7.78 5.66 5.14
C PRO A 249 8.39 5.11 3.84
N PHE A 250 8.17 3.82 3.53
CA PHE A 250 8.70 3.14 2.36
C PHE A 250 7.69 3.01 1.21
N GLY A 251 6.48 3.55 1.36
CA GLY A 251 5.39 3.49 0.37
C GLY A 251 4.15 2.76 0.89
N THR A 252 3.20 2.50 -0.01
CA THR A 252 1.99 1.72 0.29
C THR A 252 2.35 0.25 0.46
N ALA A 253 1.89 -0.38 1.54
CA ALA A 253 1.98 -1.81 1.75
C ALA A 253 0.59 -2.41 1.89
N SER A 254 0.39 -3.61 1.36
CA SER A 254 -0.79 -4.41 1.68
C SER A 254 -0.55 -5.17 2.99
N VAL A 255 -1.56 -5.25 3.85
CA VAL A 255 -1.49 -6.04 5.08
C VAL A 255 -2.62 -7.05 5.12
N SER A 256 -2.26 -8.31 5.36
CA SER A 256 -3.21 -9.40 5.56
C SER A 256 -2.89 -10.15 6.83
N MET A 257 -3.92 -10.67 7.48
CA MET A 257 -3.79 -11.43 8.72
C MET A 257 -4.57 -12.73 8.63
N ASN A 258 -3.98 -13.79 9.19
CA ASN A 258 -4.69 -15.02 9.49
C ASN A 258 -4.59 -15.31 11.00
N GLU A 259 -4.96 -16.51 11.45
CA GLU A 259 -4.94 -16.84 12.88
C GLU A 259 -3.54 -16.79 13.49
N THR A 260 -2.49 -17.06 12.72
CA THR A 260 -1.11 -17.23 13.23
C THR A 260 -0.17 -16.12 12.81
N ASN A 261 -0.39 -15.52 11.64
CA ASN A 261 0.58 -14.65 10.97
C ASN A 261 -0.07 -13.36 10.48
N ILE A 262 0.78 -12.35 10.38
CA ILE A 262 0.54 -11.06 9.74
C ILE A 262 1.52 -10.99 8.57
N THR A 263 1.03 -10.63 7.38
CA THR A 263 1.87 -10.44 6.19
C THR A 263 1.80 -8.98 5.79
N ILE A 264 2.95 -8.30 5.79
CA ILE A 264 3.12 -6.97 5.21
C ILE A 264 3.77 -7.16 3.84
N ASP A 265 3.10 -6.75 2.77
CA ASP A 265 3.55 -6.98 1.40
C ASP A 265 3.57 -5.67 0.59
N TYR A 266 4.77 -5.28 0.17
CA TYR A 266 5.04 -4.08 -0.62
C TYR A 266 4.97 -4.30 -2.14
N ASN A 267 4.64 -5.51 -2.59
CA ASN A 267 4.37 -5.74 -4.00
C ASN A 267 3.16 -4.92 -4.47
N HIS A 268 3.11 -4.61 -5.77
CA HIS A 268 1.88 -4.08 -6.35
C HIS A 268 0.74 -5.08 -6.15
N ARG A 269 -0.48 -4.61 -5.87
CA ARG A 269 -1.67 -5.45 -5.61
C ARG A 269 -1.93 -6.52 -6.68
N LEU A 270 -1.56 -6.22 -7.92
CA LEU A 270 -1.73 -7.08 -9.10
C LEU A 270 -0.42 -7.75 -9.56
N ALA A 271 0.64 -7.76 -8.74
CA ALA A 271 1.90 -8.42 -9.08
C ALA A 271 1.73 -9.95 -9.08
N GLY A 272 2.30 -10.62 -10.08
CA GLY A 272 2.15 -12.06 -10.31
C GLY A 272 0.82 -12.47 -10.96
N GLU A 273 -0.10 -11.53 -11.16
CA GLU A 273 -1.40 -11.82 -11.78
C GLU A 273 -1.34 -11.68 -13.31
N THR A 274 -2.01 -12.60 -14.01
CA THR A 274 -2.32 -12.42 -15.42
C THR A 274 -3.57 -11.56 -15.54
N LEU A 275 -3.49 -10.48 -16.31
CA LEU A 275 -4.56 -9.51 -16.45
C LEU A 275 -5.25 -9.68 -17.81
N THR A 276 -6.57 -9.75 -17.80
CA THR A 276 -7.38 -9.74 -19.03
C THR A 276 -8.05 -8.38 -19.17
N PHE A 277 -7.86 -7.73 -20.32
CA PHE A 277 -8.54 -6.49 -20.67
C PHE A 277 -9.44 -6.67 -21.87
N GLU A 278 -10.72 -6.34 -21.74
CA GLU A 278 -11.60 -6.08 -22.89
C GLU A 278 -11.54 -4.59 -23.22
N ILE A 279 -10.93 -4.24 -24.36
CA ILE A 279 -10.64 -2.85 -24.74
C ILE A 279 -11.49 -2.50 -25.96
N THR A 280 -12.18 -1.36 -25.91
CA THR A 280 -12.96 -0.80 -27.02
C THR A 280 -12.41 0.56 -27.42
N VAL A 281 -11.99 0.73 -28.67
CA VAL A 281 -11.42 2.00 -29.14
C VAL A 281 -12.53 3.01 -29.43
N VAL A 282 -12.49 4.15 -28.76
CA VAL A 282 -13.45 5.25 -28.91
C VAL A 282 -12.99 6.24 -29.97
N SER A 283 -11.71 6.65 -29.93
CA SER A 283 -11.14 7.57 -30.92
C SER A 283 -9.64 7.38 -31.08
N ILE A 284 -9.13 7.73 -32.27
CA ILE A 284 -7.69 7.77 -32.58
C ILE A 284 -7.39 9.18 -33.11
N ASN A 285 -6.41 9.84 -32.52
CA ASN A 285 -5.83 11.08 -33.00
C ASN A 285 -4.37 10.80 -33.42
N SER A 286 -4.16 10.70 -34.73
CA SER A 286 -2.87 10.28 -35.26
C SER A 286 -1.79 11.35 -35.11
N SER A 287 -0.61 10.95 -34.66
CA SER A 287 0.56 11.85 -34.57
C SER A 287 1.10 12.28 -35.93
N ILE A 288 0.75 11.52 -36.97
CA ILE A 288 1.11 11.79 -38.36
C ILE A 288 -0.20 12.10 -39.10
N ASN A 289 -0.30 13.28 -39.72
CA ASN A 289 -1.31 13.55 -40.74
C ASN A 289 -1.13 12.52 -41.87
N ARG A 290 -1.88 11.41 -41.80
CA ARG A 290 -1.89 10.33 -42.80
C ARG A 290 -2.98 10.58 -43.83
#